data_AF-A0A956HYS9-F1
#
_entry.id   AF-A0A956HYS9-F1
#
_cell.length_a   1.000
_cell.length_b   1.000
_cell.length_c   1.000
_cell.angle_alpha   90.00
_cell.angle_beta   90.00
_cell.angle_gamma   90.00
#
_symmetry.space_group_name_H-M   'P 1'
#
loop_
_entity.id
_entity.type
_entity.pdbx_description
1 polymer ?
#
loop_
_entity_poly.entity_id
_entity_poly.type
_entity_poly.pdbx_seq_one_letter_code
_entity_poly.pdbx_strand_id
1 'polypeptide(L)'
;RTNITLYGDTARVPVYATLGVRIALGTDWVVTGSMNMLRELRCADELNTLRYNSYFTDEQLWLMATRDSAASMAIDNVLGVIQVGGIADLAMFDGATHADHRAILDATPASVVMVMRGGKVLYGDDSVVSALAPSDGCDAINVCGTAKRACVSREYGQSYSELEASVSGMYPLFFCDEPENEPSCVPSRDAMDPYPDPERNGSTRYSGEITANDMDGDGIPDDVDNCLLSFNPVRPVDQGVQADFDGDGLGDECDPCPMDPGKLTCDALDPNDRDGDGIPNDQDNCPVIPNPAQSNKDGDAYGDECDFCPDAKNGEGAGCPASIYDIQMGTIPVGSPVTVGPSVVTAIGQSGFFMQVPPGSDGYTGAARSGLYVYTGAGPTVARGDLVSVSLAYVNEYRGQKQLGSAVFTANGTAAVPAPVAVGATDVAPGGAMAVALESVLVEISNAAVTALDEKYPAQFTVMGGAVVSDFLYAVDPTPSVGETFASIAGVLVLRGGGVKIMPRDGADVAAGMPGLSEFGPSPTYIRAGGGAGPTIPTALMVTLSRAPATSTTVTVSASGAGLIVSNVTVPAGMKSAVVPIQGVTPSATPITVSATLGSHTEQVSVRVIGASESPKVAAITPANATVPAGG
;
A
#
# COMPACT_ATOMS: atom_id res chain seq x y z
N ARG A 1 -15.06 -18.92 10.59
CA ARG A 1 -13.99 -18.67 11.61
C ARG A 1 -13.23 -17.36 11.41
N THR A 2 -12.70 -17.06 10.21
CA THR A 2 -11.90 -15.84 9.96
C THR A 2 -12.51 -14.57 10.54
N ASN A 3 -13.79 -14.32 10.25
CA ASN A 3 -14.42 -13.07 10.65
C ASN A 3 -14.41 -12.90 12.17
N ILE A 4 -14.80 -13.95 12.90
CA ILE A 4 -14.80 -13.98 14.36
C ILE A 4 -13.39 -13.71 14.91
N THR A 5 -12.38 -14.38 14.36
CA THR A 5 -11.00 -14.23 14.86
C THR A 5 -10.38 -12.87 14.56
N LEU A 6 -10.72 -12.26 13.42
CA LEU A 6 -10.16 -10.97 13.00
C LEU A 6 -10.95 -9.77 13.49
N TYR A 7 -12.26 -9.91 13.65
CA TYR A 7 -13.19 -8.79 13.84
C TYR A 7 -14.10 -8.95 15.06
N GLY A 8 -14.05 -10.10 15.74
CA GLY A 8 -14.83 -10.42 16.93
C GLY A 8 -16.22 -11.00 16.64
N ASP A 9 -16.71 -10.86 15.41
CA ASP A 9 -18.01 -11.35 14.95
C ASP A 9 -18.01 -11.53 13.41
N THR A 10 -19.09 -12.03 12.83
CA THR A 10 -19.28 -12.26 11.39
C THR A 10 -20.39 -11.39 10.79
N ALA A 11 -20.68 -11.59 9.51
CA ALA A 11 -21.79 -10.95 8.83
C ALA A 11 -23.14 -11.28 9.49
N ARG A 12 -24.16 -10.42 9.29
CA ARG A 12 -25.54 -10.67 9.72
C ARG A 12 -26.22 -11.71 8.82
N VAL A 13 -25.79 -12.96 8.94
CA VAL A 13 -26.16 -14.04 8.01
C VAL A 13 -27.67 -14.33 8.05
N PRO A 14 -28.33 -14.46 9.22
CA PRO A 14 -29.80 -14.50 9.32
C PRO A 14 -30.50 -13.35 8.60
N VAL A 15 -30.10 -12.09 8.83
CA VAL A 15 -30.71 -10.93 8.15
C VAL A 15 -30.60 -11.04 6.63
N TYR A 16 -29.41 -11.37 6.12
CA TYR A 16 -29.21 -11.55 4.68
C TYR A 16 -30.06 -12.70 4.11
N ALA A 17 -30.20 -13.79 4.85
CA ALA A 17 -31.06 -14.89 4.45
C ALA A 17 -32.54 -14.47 4.38
N THR A 18 -33.01 -13.70 5.37
CA THR A 18 -34.36 -13.12 5.41
C THR A 18 -34.61 -12.21 4.20
N LEU A 19 -33.60 -11.41 3.81
CA LEU A 19 -33.63 -10.55 2.64
C LEU A 19 -33.36 -11.29 1.31
N GLY A 20 -33.41 -12.62 1.29
CA GLY A 20 -33.27 -13.42 0.07
C GLY A 20 -31.86 -13.42 -0.55
N VAL A 21 -30.84 -12.96 0.18
CA VAL A 21 -29.45 -12.98 -0.28
C VAL A 21 -28.96 -14.42 -0.30
N ARG A 22 -28.35 -14.82 -1.42
CA ARG A 22 -27.68 -16.11 -1.53
C ARG A 22 -26.39 -16.12 -0.71
N ILE A 23 -26.24 -17.10 0.16
CA ILE A 23 -25.11 -17.22 1.08
C ILE A 23 -24.27 -18.45 0.72
N ALA A 24 -22.98 -18.25 0.48
CA ALA A 24 -22.00 -19.30 0.28
C ALA A 24 -21.07 -19.41 1.49
N LEU A 25 -20.59 -20.62 1.79
CA LEU A 25 -19.66 -20.88 2.89
C LEU A 25 -18.25 -21.17 2.37
N GLY A 26 -17.25 -20.55 3.00
CA GLY A 26 -15.84 -20.76 2.69
C GLY A 26 -14.98 -20.70 3.93
N THR A 27 -13.84 -21.39 3.90
CA THR A 27 -12.95 -21.51 5.06
C THR A 27 -12.04 -20.31 5.25
N ASP A 28 -11.68 -19.62 4.14
CA ASP A 28 -10.52 -18.74 4.04
C ASP A 28 -9.19 -19.49 4.33
N TRP A 29 -8.07 -18.79 4.51
CA TRP A 29 -6.75 -19.40 4.78
C TRP A 29 -6.63 -19.97 6.20
N VAL A 30 -5.81 -21.01 6.37
CA VAL A 30 -5.71 -21.81 7.62
C VAL A 30 -5.28 -21.01 8.86
N VAL A 31 -4.66 -19.84 8.70
CA VAL A 31 -4.19 -19.02 9.83
C VAL A 31 -5.34 -18.41 10.63
N THR A 32 -6.43 -18.03 9.96
CA THR A 32 -7.60 -17.39 10.60
C THR A 32 -8.89 -18.14 10.32
N GLY A 33 -8.88 -19.03 9.33
CA GLY A 33 -9.99 -19.83 8.86
C GLY A 33 -9.99 -21.26 9.38
N SER A 34 -10.99 -22.04 8.96
CA SER A 34 -10.98 -23.49 9.17
C SER A 34 -9.96 -24.16 8.25
N MET A 35 -9.38 -25.27 8.70
CA MET A 35 -8.50 -26.07 7.83
C MET A 35 -9.26 -26.74 6.67
N ASN A 36 -10.55 -27.05 6.85
CA ASN A 36 -11.37 -27.69 5.83
C ASN A 36 -12.87 -27.37 6.04
N MET A 37 -13.68 -27.70 5.03
CA MET A 37 -15.12 -27.43 5.05
C MET A 37 -15.88 -28.17 6.15
N LEU A 38 -15.42 -29.33 6.64
CA LEU A 38 -16.10 -30.03 7.75
C LEU A 38 -15.98 -29.23 9.06
N ARG A 39 -14.80 -28.64 9.31
CA ARG A 39 -14.59 -27.75 10.46
C ARG A 39 -15.36 -26.44 10.33
N GLU A 40 -15.48 -25.89 9.12
CA GLU A 40 -16.25 -24.65 8.89
C GLU A 40 -17.76 -24.90 9.01
N LEU A 41 -18.27 -26.02 8.50
CA LEU A 41 -19.67 -26.42 8.69
C LEU A 41 -20.01 -26.64 10.16
N ARG A 42 -19.11 -27.27 10.93
CA ARG A 42 -19.29 -27.42 12.37
C ARG A 42 -19.31 -26.08 13.09
N CYS A 43 -18.45 -25.14 12.67
CA CYS A 43 -18.47 -23.78 13.19
C CYS A 43 -19.79 -23.06 12.90
N ALA A 44 -20.27 -23.17 11.66
CA ALA A 44 -21.53 -22.58 11.24
C ALA A 44 -22.74 -23.19 11.96
N ASP A 45 -22.74 -24.51 12.19
CA ASP A 45 -23.78 -25.22 12.95
C ASP A 45 -23.80 -24.81 14.43
N GLU A 46 -22.62 -24.70 15.05
CA GLU A 46 -22.48 -24.22 16.43
C GLU A 46 -22.98 -22.78 16.57
N LEU A 47 -22.55 -21.89 15.67
CA LEU A 47 -23.00 -20.50 15.64
C LEU A 47 -24.52 -20.43 15.43
N ASN A 48 -25.06 -21.18 14.47
CA ASN A 48 -26.49 -21.23 14.20
C ASN A 48 -27.29 -21.70 15.41
N THR A 49 -26.85 -22.78 16.04
CA THR A 49 -27.54 -23.39 17.18
C THR A 49 -27.49 -22.49 18.42
N LEU A 50 -26.32 -21.92 18.71
CA LEU A 50 -26.10 -21.17 19.95
C LEU A 50 -26.42 -19.69 19.84
N ARG A 51 -26.34 -19.10 18.64
CA ARG A 51 -26.36 -17.64 18.43
C ARG A 51 -27.44 -17.15 17.49
N TYR A 52 -28.00 -18.01 16.64
CA TYR A 52 -29.02 -17.60 15.67
C TYR A 52 -30.35 -18.30 15.92
N ASN A 53 -30.62 -18.73 17.16
CA ASN A 53 -31.85 -19.44 17.53
C ASN A 53 -32.19 -20.63 16.60
N SER A 54 -31.17 -21.33 16.10
CA SER A 54 -31.33 -22.40 15.10
C SER A 54 -32.06 -21.98 13.81
N TYR A 55 -31.81 -20.75 13.34
CA TYR A 55 -32.43 -20.17 12.14
C TYR A 55 -32.30 -21.07 10.90
N PHE A 56 -31.10 -21.61 10.66
CA PHE A 56 -30.84 -22.48 9.53
C PHE A 56 -31.08 -23.95 9.88
N THR A 57 -31.75 -24.66 8.97
CA THR A 57 -31.80 -26.13 8.99
C THR A 57 -30.46 -26.75 8.59
N ASP A 58 -30.23 -28.00 8.98
CA ASP A 58 -29.04 -28.76 8.57
C ASP A 58 -28.88 -28.80 7.04
N GLU A 59 -29.99 -28.88 6.29
CA GLU A 59 -30.00 -28.82 4.83
C GLU A 59 -29.55 -27.45 4.31
N GLN A 60 -30.03 -26.34 4.89
CA GLN A 60 -29.62 -25.01 4.47
C GLN A 60 -28.12 -24.76 4.69
N LEU A 61 -27.57 -25.20 5.83
CA LEU A 61 -26.12 -25.11 6.08
C LEU A 61 -25.32 -25.92 5.05
N TRP A 62 -25.81 -27.10 4.66
CA TRP A 62 -25.18 -27.89 3.59
C TRP A 62 -25.28 -27.23 2.21
N LEU A 63 -26.42 -26.61 1.90
CA LEU A 63 -26.62 -25.91 0.64
C LEU A 63 -25.73 -24.67 0.50
N MET A 64 -25.41 -23.99 1.61
CA MET A 64 -24.40 -22.91 1.64
C MET A 64 -23.02 -23.40 1.21
N ALA A 65 -22.64 -24.64 1.54
CA ALA A 65 -21.36 -25.23 1.16
C ALA A 65 -21.35 -25.84 -0.26
N THR A 66 -22.51 -25.98 -0.90
CA THR A 66 -22.66 -26.70 -2.18
C THR A 66 -23.34 -25.86 -3.25
N ARG A 67 -24.68 -25.94 -3.35
CA ARG A 67 -25.50 -25.25 -4.35
C ARG A 67 -25.18 -23.76 -4.41
N ASP A 68 -25.14 -23.10 -3.25
CA ASP A 68 -25.03 -21.65 -3.18
C ASP A 68 -23.60 -21.17 -3.44
N SER A 69 -22.59 -21.95 -3.06
CA SER A 69 -21.22 -21.76 -3.53
C SER A 69 -21.07 -21.90 -5.04
N ALA A 70 -21.67 -22.93 -5.65
CA ALA A 70 -21.62 -23.14 -7.09
C ALA A 70 -22.28 -21.99 -7.86
N ALA A 71 -23.43 -21.51 -7.39
CA ALA A 71 -24.13 -20.41 -8.02
C ALA A 71 -23.41 -19.07 -7.84
N SER A 72 -22.79 -18.83 -6.68
CA SER A 72 -21.96 -17.65 -6.44
C SER A 72 -20.74 -17.60 -7.35
N MET A 73 -20.31 -18.75 -7.88
CA MET A 73 -19.23 -18.87 -8.86
C MET A 73 -19.72 -19.04 -10.31
N ALA A 74 -21.04 -18.98 -10.56
CA ALA A 74 -21.68 -19.19 -11.87
C ALA A 74 -21.34 -20.54 -12.54
N ILE A 75 -21.28 -21.61 -11.74
CA ILE A 75 -21.03 -22.99 -12.20
C ILE A 75 -22.14 -23.98 -11.75
N ASP A 76 -23.25 -23.46 -11.24
CA ASP A 76 -24.42 -24.20 -10.75
C ASP A 76 -25.19 -24.93 -11.85
N ASN A 77 -24.95 -24.60 -13.12
CA ASN A 77 -25.48 -25.36 -14.24
C ASN A 77 -24.90 -26.78 -14.34
N VAL A 78 -23.73 -27.04 -13.75
CA VAL A 78 -23.04 -28.34 -13.82
C VAL A 78 -22.61 -28.90 -12.47
N LEU A 79 -22.61 -28.11 -11.39
CA LEU A 79 -22.12 -28.51 -10.06
C LEU A 79 -23.03 -28.00 -8.92
N GLY A 80 -22.81 -28.50 -7.70
CA GLY A 80 -23.48 -28.04 -6.47
C GLY A 80 -24.75 -28.80 -6.10
N VAL A 81 -25.43 -29.45 -7.06
CA VAL A 81 -26.58 -30.33 -6.82
C VAL A 81 -26.47 -31.63 -7.63
N ILE A 82 -26.98 -32.72 -7.08
CA ILE A 82 -27.01 -34.01 -7.77
C ILE A 82 -28.15 -33.99 -8.80
N GLN A 83 -27.79 -33.89 -10.08
CA GLN A 83 -28.76 -33.81 -11.18
C GLN A 83 -28.27 -34.53 -12.44
N VAL A 84 -29.22 -34.96 -13.28
CA VAL A 84 -28.91 -35.54 -14.58
C VAL A 84 -28.24 -34.51 -15.47
N GLY A 85 -27.08 -34.86 -16.04
CA GLY A 85 -26.28 -33.96 -16.88
C GLY A 85 -25.24 -33.12 -16.12
N GLY A 86 -25.23 -33.16 -14.78
CA GLY A 86 -24.20 -32.55 -13.95
C GLY A 86 -22.87 -33.32 -13.96
N ILE A 87 -21.82 -32.67 -13.48
CA ILE A 87 -20.52 -33.28 -13.21
C ILE A 87 -20.61 -34.08 -11.90
N ALA A 88 -20.11 -35.31 -11.92
CA ALA A 88 -20.13 -36.21 -10.76
C ALA A 88 -19.04 -35.84 -9.73
N ASP A 89 -19.21 -34.68 -9.10
CA ASP A 89 -18.50 -34.28 -7.89
C ASP A 89 -19.38 -34.65 -6.70
N LEU A 90 -19.03 -35.76 -6.05
CA LEU A 90 -19.86 -36.38 -5.02
C LEU A 90 -19.06 -36.62 -3.76
N ALA A 91 -19.69 -36.37 -2.62
CA ALA A 91 -19.17 -36.77 -1.31
C ALA A 91 -20.18 -37.72 -0.64
N MET A 92 -19.67 -38.75 0.01
CA MET A 92 -20.45 -39.70 0.80
C MET A 92 -19.91 -39.72 2.22
N PHE A 93 -20.83 -39.72 3.18
CA PHE A 93 -20.55 -39.67 4.61
C PHE A 93 -21.22 -40.86 5.30
N ASP A 94 -20.61 -41.34 6.38
CA ASP A 94 -21.18 -42.42 7.18
C ASP A 94 -22.41 -41.94 7.96
N GLY A 95 -23.57 -42.47 7.60
CA GLY A 95 -24.86 -42.15 8.21
C GLY A 95 -25.28 -43.10 9.33
N ALA A 96 -24.38 -43.95 9.86
CA ALA A 96 -24.74 -44.98 10.84
C ALA A 96 -25.15 -44.41 12.21
N THR A 97 -24.54 -43.28 12.63
CA THR A 97 -24.81 -42.64 13.93
C THR A 97 -25.88 -41.57 13.82
N HIS A 98 -25.74 -40.66 12.85
CA HIS A 98 -26.71 -39.63 12.51
C HIS A 98 -27.03 -39.74 11.02
N ALA A 99 -28.26 -39.45 10.62
CA ALA A 99 -28.72 -39.59 9.24
C ALA A 99 -28.78 -38.23 8.52
N ASP A 100 -29.02 -38.27 7.21
CA ASP A 100 -29.25 -37.11 6.35
C ASP A 100 -28.14 -36.04 6.48
N HIS A 101 -28.50 -34.75 6.50
CA HIS A 101 -27.54 -33.65 6.56
C HIS A 101 -26.81 -33.55 7.90
N ARG A 102 -27.42 -34.02 9.01
CA ARG A 102 -26.76 -34.07 10.32
C ARG A 102 -25.51 -34.95 10.29
N ALA A 103 -25.55 -36.06 9.54
CA ALA A 103 -24.38 -36.92 9.31
C ALA A 103 -23.19 -36.15 8.71
N ILE A 104 -23.48 -35.12 7.90
CA ILE A 104 -22.48 -34.30 7.21
C ILE A 104 -21.91 -33.24 8.15
N LEU A 105 -22.76 -32.53 8.90
CA LEU A 105 -22.34 -31.48 9.84
C LEU A 105 -21.47 -32.05 10.98
N ASP A 106 -21.81 -33.25 11.45
CA ASP A 106 -21.05 -33.95 12.49
C ASP A 106 -19.84 -34.71 11.94
N ALA A 107 -19.67 -34.78 10.62
CA ALA A 107 -18.64 -35.61 10.01
C ALA A 107 -17.25 -35.22 10.46
N THR A 108 -16.42 -36.24 10.69
CA THR A 108 -14.98 -36.10 10.86
C THR A 108 -14.27 -36.60 9.60
N PRO A 109 -12.96 -36.37 9.42
CA PRO A 109 -12.22 -36.96 8.31
C PRO A 109 -12.33 -38.49 8.23
N ALA A 110 -12.54 -39.17 9.36
CA ALA A 110 -12.80 -40.61 9.42
C ALA A 110 -14.20 -41.00 8.92
N SER A 111 -15.20 -40.13 9.07
CA SER A 111 -16.59 -40.37 8.67
C SER A 111 -16.83 -40.20 7.16
N VAL A 112 -15.84 -39.68 6.41
CA VAL A 112 -15.94 -39.52 4.96
C VAL A 112 -15.72 -40.86 4.27
N VAL A 113 -16.78 -41.42 3.69
CA VAL A 113 -16.78 -42.72 3.00
C VAL A 113 -16.14 -42.60 1.62
N MET A 114 -16.44 -41.53 0.89
CA MET A 114 -15.93 -41.32 -0.47
C MET A 114 -15.99 -39.84 -0.85
N VAL A 115 -14.98 -39.37 -1.57
CA VAL A 115 -14.98 -38.10 -2.31
C VAL A 115 -14.63 -38.40 -3.77
N MET A 116 -15.42 -37.84 -4.68
CA MET A 116 -15.31 -38.01 -6.12
C MET A 116 -15.24 -36.65 -6.79
N ARG A 117 -14.45 -36.55 -7.86
CA ARG A 117 -14.40 -35.40 -8.74
C ARG A 117 -14.47 -35.85 -10.20
N GLY A 118 -15.41 -35.32 -10.95
CA GLY A 118 -15.63 -35.64 -12.35
C GLY A 118 -15.85 -37.14 -12.61
N GLY A 119 -16.50 -37.85 -11.68
CA GLY A 119 -16.72 -39.29 -11.79
C GLY A 119 -15.56 -40.17 -11.31
N LYS A 120 -14.44 -39.57 -10.87
CA LYS A 120 -13.27 -40.31 -10.36
C LYS A 120 -13.13 -40.17 -8.86
N VAL A 121 -13.01 -41.30 -8.17
CA VAL A 121 -12.81 -41.32 -6.71
C VAL A 121 -11.43 -40.75 -6.38
N LEU A 122 -11.37 -39.78 -5.46
CA LEU A 122 -10.15 -39.11 -5.01
C LEU A 122 -9.67 -39.64 -3.65
N TYR A 123 -10.61 -39.85 -2.73
CA TYR A 123 -10.35 -40.20 -1.34
C TYR A 123 -11.54 -40.99 -0.78
N GLY A 124 -11.32 -41.85 0.21
CA GLY A 124 -12.39 -42.57 0.88
C GLY A 124 -11.93 -43.82 1.61
N ASP A 125 -12.89 -44.63 2.06
CA ASP A 125 -12.64 -45.92 2.69
C ASP A 125 -11.84 -46.84 1.78
N ASP A 126 -10.85 -47.55 2.34
CA ASP A 126 -9.98 -48.46 1.58
C ASP A 126 -10.79 -49.46 0.75
N SER A 127 -11.86 -50.03 1.32
CA SER A 127 -12.73 -50.98 0.63
C SER A 127 -13.50 -50.37 -0.54
N VAL A 128 -14.01 -49.14 -0.37
CA VAL A 128 -14.79 -48.42 -1.39
C VAL A 128 -13.88 -47.97 -2.53
N VAL A 129 -12.77 -47.31 -2.19
CA VAL A 129 -11.80 -46.82 -3.19
C VAL A 129 -11.18 -48.00 -3.95
N SER A 130 -10.83 -49.10 -3.28
CA SER A 130 -10.28 -50.29 -3.95
C SER A 130 -11.28 -50.92 -4.91
N ALA A 131 -12.58 -50.88 -4.61
CA ALA A 131 -13.61 -51.42 -5.50
C ALA A 131 -13.83 -50.54 -6.74
N LEU A 132 -13.72 -49.21 -6.60
CA LEU A 132 -14.01 -48.25 -7.67
C LEU A 132 -12.77 -47.87 -8.49
N ALA A 133 -11.56 -47.99 -7.91
CA ALA A 133 -10.31 -47.54 -8.50
C ALA A 133 -9.10 -48.44 -8.11
N PRO A 134 -9.13 -49.76 -8.40
CA PRO A 134 -8.17 -50.74 -7.88
C PRO A 134 -6.70 -50.55 -8.30
N SER A 135 -6.42 -49.74 -9.33
CA SER A 135 -5.08 -49.58 -9.90
C SER A 135 -4.81 -48.15 -10.36
N ASP A 136 -5.40 -47.16 -9.69
CA ASP A 136 -5.45 -45.76 -10.13
C ASP A 136 -4.57 -44.81 -9.29
N GLY A 137 -3.39 -45.29 -8.86
CA GLY A 137 -2.43 -44.47 -8.12
C GLY A 137 -2.93 -44.01 -6.74
N CYS A 138 -3.66 -44.87 -6.03
CA CYS A 138 -4.23 -44.57 -4.70
C CYS A 138 -3.46 -45.25 -3.57
N ASP A 139 -2.85 -44.42 -2.73
CA ASP A 139 -2.04 -44.82 -1.58
C ASP A 139 -2.94 -45.20 -0.41
N ALA A 140 -2.61 -46.30 0.27
CA ALA A 140 -3.26 -46.69 1.51
C ALA A 140 -2.76 -45.79 2.65
N ILE A 141 -3.68 -45.20 3.39
CA ILE A 141 -3.40 -44.28 4.49
C ILE A 141 -4.29 -44.62 5.69
N ASN A 142 -3.85 -44.22 6.89
CA ASN A 142 -4.66 -44.32 8.10
C ASN A 142 -5.13 -42.92 8.49
N VAL A 143 -6.45 -42.71 8.53
CA VAL A 143 -7.05 -41.46 8.97
C VAL A 143 -7.82 -41.74 10.25
N CYS A 144 -7.23 -41.37 11.38
CA CYS A 144 -7.86 -41.47 12.71
C CYS A 144 -8.30 -42.88 13.06
N GLY A 145 -7.45 -43.88 12.78
CA GLY A 145 -7.74 -45.29 13.01
C GLY A 145 -8.51 -45.97 11.88
N THR A 146 -9.04 -45.21 10.91
CA THR A 146 -9.79 -45.75 9.78
C THR A 146 -8.87 -45.99 8.58
N ALA A 147 -8.97 -47.16 7.97
CA ALA A 147 -8.24 -47.49 6.74
C ALA A 147 -8.87 -46.75 5.56
N LYS A 148 -8.09 -45.84 4.96
CA LYS A 148 -8.52 -45.01 3.82
C LYS A 148 -7.56 -45.17 2.65
N ARG A 149 -7.95 -44.67 1.49
CA ARG A 149 -7.06 -44.43 0.35
C ARG A 149 -7.17 -43.01 -0.16
N ALA A 150 -6.06 -42.48 -0.66
CA ALA A 150 -6.01 -41.20 -1.35
C ALA A 150 -5.26 -41.34 -2.69
N CYS A 151 -5.86 -40.88 -3.78
CA CYS A 151 -5.34 -41.00 -5.15
C CYS A 151 -4.34 -39.88 -5.52
N VAL A 152 -3.43 -39.56 -4.61
CA VAL A 152 -2.49 -38.42 -4.72
C VAL A 152 -1.58 -38.57 -5.92
N SER A 153 -1.06 -39.78 -6.17
CA SER A 153 -0.15 -40.04 -7.30
C SER A 153 -0.80 -39.80 -8.65
N ARG A 154 -2.09 -40.12 -8.79
CA ARG A 154 -2.86 -39.82 -9.99
C ARG A 154 -3.07 -38.32 -10.19
N GLU A 155 -3.37 -37.59 -9.12
CA GLU A 155 -3.71 -36.16 -9.20
C GLU A 155 -2.49 -35.25 -9.33
N TYR A 156 -1.38 -35.60 -8.67
CA TYR A 156 -0.22 -34.71 -8.52
C TYR A 156 1.11 -35.34 -8.96
N GLY A 157 1.10 -36.60 -9.41
CA GLY A 157 2.31 -37.29 -9.89
C GLY A 157 3.29 -37.71 -8.79
N GLN A 158 2.89 -37.64 -7.51
CA GLN A 158 3.69 -38.00 -6.34
C GLN A 158 2.87 -38.86 -5.39
N SER A 159 3.50 -39.83 -4.73
CA SER A 159 2.83 -40.63 -3.70
C SER A 159 2.48 -39.79 -2.48
N TYR A 160 1.50 -40.23 -1.70
CA TYR A 160 1.13 -39.62 -0.43
C TYR A 160 2.35 -39.43 0.49
N SER A 161 3.24 -40.42 0.58
CA SER A 161 4.45 -40.34 1.41
C SER A 161 5.44 -39.28 0.94
N GLU A 162 5.54 -39.04 -0.37
CA GLU A 162 6.39 -37.98 -0.92
C GLU A 162 5.79 -36.61 -0.64
N LEU A 163 4.47 -36.47 -0.79
CA LEU A 163 3.74 -35.24 -0.44
C LEU A 163 3.90 -34.93 1.04
N GLU A 164 3.65 -35.90 1.92
CA GLU A 164 3.79 -35.75 3.38
C GLU A 164 5.22 -35.33 3.75
N ALA A 165 6.24 -35.95 3.16
CA ALA A 165 7.63 -35.57 3.39
C ALA A 165 7.95 -34.12 2.93
N SER A 166 7.29 -33.64 1.86
CA SER A 166 7.52 -32.30 1.31
C SER A 166 6.91 -31.16 2.14
N VAL A 167 5.83 -31.44 2.88
CA VAL A 167 5.12 -30.45 3.72
C VAL A 167 5.34 -30.69 5.22
N SER A 168 6.04 -31.77 5.57
CA SER A 168 6.43 -32.15 6.92
C SER A 168 7.05 -30.97 7.68
N GLY A 169 6.43 -30.57 8.79
CA GLY A 169 6.89 -29.50 9.66
C GLY A 169 6.18 -28.14 9.49
N MET A 170 5.33 -27.98 8.47
CA MET A 170 4.43 -26.82 8.36
C MET A 170 3.09 -27.07 9.06
N TYR A 171 2.38 -28.13 8.67
CA TYR A 171 1.10 -28.52 9.25
C TYR A 171 0.77 -29.99 8.94
N PRO A 172 0.12 -30.75 9.85
CA PRO A 172 -0.41 -32.08 9.56
C PRO A 172 -1.43 -32.07 8.40
N LEU A 173 -1.47 -33.16 7.62
CA LEU A 173 -2.40 -33.28 6.48
C LEU A 173 -3.87 -33.42 6.89
N PHE A 174 -4.12 -33.94 8.11
CA PHE A 174 -5.44 -33.99 8.74
C PHE A 174 -5.28 -34.05 10.27
N PHE A 175 -6.35 -33.72 10.98
CA PHE A 175 -6.46 -33.82 12.43
C PHE A 175 -7.65 -34.71 12.79
N CYS A 176 -7.46 -35.53 13.81
CA CYS A 176 -8.50 -36.42 14.33
C CYS A 176 -9.37 -35.74 15.38
N ASP A 177 -8.78 -34.79 16.08
CA ASP A 177 -9.42 -33.94 17.05
C ASP A 177 -9.38 -32.48 16.55
N GLU A 178 -9.81 -31.55 17.39
CA GLU A 178 -9.63 -30.13 17.13
C GLU A 178 -8.13 -29.79 16.94
N PRO A 179 -7.75 -29.15 15.82
CA PRO A 179 -6.38 -28.70 15.60
C PRO A 179 -5.87 -27.77 16.70
N GLU A 180 -4.58 -27.88 17.01
CA GLU A 180 -3.92 -26.95 17.93
C GLU A 180 -3.97 -25.53 17.36
N ASN A 181 -4.41 -24.56 18.17
CA ASN A 181 -4.58 -23.16 17.81
C ASN A 181 -5.60 -22.93 16.67
N GLU A 182 -6.62 -23.79 16.53
CA GLU A 182 -7.67 -23.49 15.57
C GLU A 182 -8.38 -22.17 15.95
N PRO A 183 -8.60 -21.28 14.97
CA PRO A 183 -9.29 -20.01 15.18
C PRO A 183 -10.67 -20.19 15.84
N SER A 184 -11.09 -19.29 16.72
CA SER A 184 -12.33 -19.44 17.49
C SER A 184 -13.60 -19.43 16.62
N CYS A 185 -14.63 -20.16 17.04
CA CYS A 185 -16.02 -20.05 16.57
C CYS A 185 -16.93 -19.27 17.52
N VAL A 186 -16.41 -18.86 18.67
CA VAL A 186 -17.13 -18.09 19.67
C VAL A 186 -16.87 -16.61 19.39
N PRO A 187 -17.89 -15.81 19.01
CA PRO A 187 -17.77 -14.36 18.88
C PRO A 187 -17.28 -13.75 20.19
N SER A 188 -16.24 -12.92 20.13
CA SER A 188 -15.73 -12.24 21.31
C SER A 188 -15.01 -10.95 20.96
N ARG A 189 -15.11 -9.96 21.85
CA ARG A 189 -14.55 -8.63 21.66
C ARG A 189 -14.09 -8.05 22.99
N ASP A 190 -12.88 -8.46 23.38
CA ASP A 190 -12.24 -8.10 24.64
C ASP A 190 -11.51 -6.75 24.62
N ALA A 191 -11.28 -6.21 25.83
CA ALA A 191 -10.60 -4.94 26.11
C ALA A 191 -9.08 -4.90 25.78
N MET A 192 -8.53 -5.96 25.20
CA MET A 192 -7.10 -6.28 25.29
C MET A 192 -6.25 -5.86 24.09
N ASP A 193 -6.74 -4.99 23.21
CA ASP A 193 -5.87 -4.31 22.23
C ASP A 193 -5.25 -3.04 22.87
N PRO A 194 -3.92 -3.01 23.11
CA PRO A 194 -3.28 -1.84 23.67
C PRO A 194 -3.24 -0.71 22.64
N TYR A 195 -4.22 0.20 22.75
CA TYR A 195 -4.20 1.63 22.35
C TYR A 195 -4.97 2.05 21.06
N PRO A 196 -5.94 3.00 21.13
CA PRO A 196 -6.70 3.49 22.29
C PRO A 196 -8.20 3.08 22.29
N ASP A 197 -8.68 2.85 23.53
CA ASP A 197 -10.04 2.71 24.12
C ASP A 197 -11.05 1.66 23.54
N PRO A 198 -11.50 0.66 24.34
CA PRO A 198 -12.38 -0.42 23.89
C PRO A 198 -13.91 -0.14 23.94
N GLU A 199 -14.33 1.12 23.81
CA GLU A 199 -15.61 1.48 23.20
C GLU A 199 -15.31 2.16 21.86
N ARG A 200 -14.86 1.38 20.87
CA ARG A 200 -14.54 1.93 19.56
C ARG A 200 -15.83 2.42 18.91
N ASN A 201 -16.14 3.70 19.09
CA ASN A 201 -17.24 4.38 18.42
C ASN A 201 -18.64 3.79 18.74
N GLY A 202 -18.91 3.50 20.02
CA GLY A 202 -20.27 3.15 20.51
C GLY A 202 -20.64 1.67 20.55
N SER A 203 -19.71 0.76 20.28
CA SER A 203 -19.95 -0.69 20.20
C SER A 203 -19.90 -1.46 21.55
N THR A 204 -20.73 -2.50 21.74
CA THR A 204 -20.83 -3.34 22.96
C THR A 204 -19.68 -4.35 23.09
N ARG A 205 -19.15 -4.54 24.30
CA ARG A 205 -18.15 -5.58 24.58
C ARG A 205 -18.85 -6.88 24.99
N TYR A 206 -18.34 -7.99 24.50
CA TYR A 206 -18.87 -9.31 24.80
C TYR A 206 -17.75 -10.34 24.82
N SER A 207 -17.81 -11.27 25.76
CA SER A 207 -16.90 -12.42 25.81
C SER A 207 -17.38 -13.56 24.90
N GLY A 208 -18.64 -13.49 24.44
CA GLY A 208 -19.33 -14.62 23.83
C GLY A 208 -19.80 -15.66 24.83
N GLU A 209 -19.72 -15.42 26.13
CA GLU A 209 -20.19 -16.38 27.12
C GLU A 209 -21.72 -16.30 27.24
N ILE A 210 -22.42 -17.39 26.95
CA ILE A 210 -23.86 -17.50 27.19
C ILE A 210 -24.08 -17.65 28.69
N THR A 211 -24.84 -16.73 29.29
CA THR A 211 -25.17 -16.72 30.71
C THR A 211 -26.67 -16.75 30.94
N ALA A 212 -27.09 -16.79 32.20
CA ALA A 212 -28.52 -16.77 32.54
C ALA A 212 -29.19 -15.40 32.35
N ASN A 213 -28.43 -14.34 32.05
CA ASN A 213 -28.94 -12.98 31.83
C ASN A 213 -28.44 -12.40 30.48
N ASP A 214 -27.85 -13.23 29.64
CA ASP A 214 -27.31 -12.91 28.31
C ASP A 214 -27.35 -14.23 27.52
N MET A 215 -28.54 -14.54 26.99
CA MET A 215 -28.88 -15.86 26.46
C MET A 215 -28.24 -16.19 25.11
N ASP A 216 -27.82 -15.18 24.35
CA ASP A 216 -27.12 -15.35 23.08
C ASP A 216 -25.62 -14.95 23.16
N GLY A 217 -25.19 -14.35 24.27
CA GLY A 217 -23.80 -14.04 24.57
C GLY A 217 -23.28 -12.82 23.80
N ASP A 218 -24.14 -11.89 23.40
CA ASP A 218 -23.80 -10.67 22.65
C ASP A 218 -23.36 -9.48 23.53
N GLY A 219 -23.40 -9.68 24.85
CA GLY A 219 -23.00 -8.71 25.86
C GLY A 219 -24.10 -7.73 26.27
N ILE A 220 -25.33 -7.95 25.83
CA ILE A 220 -26.50 -7.14 26.16
C ILE A 220 -27.40 -7.94 27.11
N PRO A 221 -27.80 -7.37 28.26
CA PRO A 221 -28.66 -8.09 29.18
C PRO A 221 -30.06 -8.36 28.59
N ASP A 222 -30.58 -9.57 28.84
CA ASP A 222 -31.87 -10.08 28.36
C ASP A 222 -33.07 -9.10 28.54
N ASP A 223 -33.04 -8.22 29.55
CA ASP A 223 -34.13 -7.29 29.86
C ASP A 223 -34.15 -6.01 29.00
N VAL A 224 -33.06 -5.75 28.29
CA VAL A 224 -32.90 -4.60 27.38
C VAL A 224 -32.53 -5.01 25.95
N ASP A 225 -32.33 -6.31 25.72
CA ASP A 225 -31.99 -6.91 24.44
C ASP A 225 -33.21 -6.99 23.50
N ASN A 226 -33.10 -6.39 22.31
CA ASN A 226 -34.16 -6.45 21.29
C ASN A 226 -34.18 -7.75 20.46
N CYS A 227 -33.23 -8.67 20.68
CA CYS A 227 -33.15 -10.01 20.11
C CYS A 227 -32.62 -11.08 21.09
N LEU A 228 -33.34 -11.30 22.19
CA LEU A 228 -33.04 -12.26 23.27
C LEU A 228 -32.35 -13.61 22.94
N LEU A 229 -32.57 -14.19 21.75
CA LEU A 229 -32.02 -15.50 21.37
C LEU A 229 -31.13 -15.42 20.11
N SER A 230 -30.83 -14.23 19.62
CA SER A 230 -30.20 -14.02 18.32
C SER A 230 -29.16 -12.91 18.41
N PHE A 231 -27.91 -13.35 18.50
CA PHE A 231 -26.73 -12.54 18.73
C PHE A 231 -26.68 -11.34 17.80
N ASN A 232 -26.84 -10.13 18.36
CA ASN A 232 -26.88 -8.89 17.59
C ASN A 232 -26.26 -7.71 18.36
N PRO A 233 -24.95 -7.78 18.66
CA PRO A 233 -24.28 -6.81 19.52
C PRO A 233 -24.31 -5.42 18.90
N VAL A 234 -24.22 -4.38 19.74
CA VAL A 234 -24.12 -3.00 19.24
C VAL A 234 -22.83 -2.77 18.44
N ARG A 235 -22.96 -2.21 17.23
CA ARG A 235 -21.81 -1.85 16.38
C ARG A 235 -21.84 -0.37 15.98
N PRO A 236 -20.69 0.21 15.58
CA PRO A 236 -20.64 1.62 15.18
C PRO A 236 -21.44 1.92 13.91
N VAL A 237 -21.59 0.92 13.04
CA VAL A 237 -22.39 1.03 11.81
C VAL A 237 -23.88 1.14 12.10
N ASP A 238 -24.32 0.68 13.27
CA ASP A 238 -25.71 0.75 13.75
C ASP A 238 -25.92 1.95 14.68
N GLN A 239 -25.07 2.99 14.57
CA GLN A 239 -25.14 4.22 15.35
C GLN A 239 -25.09 4.03 16.88
N GLY A 240 -24.51 2.92 17.36
CA GLY A 240 -24.35 2.66 18.78
C GLY A 240 -25.61 2.14 19.47
N VAL A 241 -26.54 1.53 18.74
CA VAL A 241 -27.66 0.74 19.27
C VAL A 241 -27.70 -0.66 18.64
N GLN A 242 -28.51 -1.57 19.19
CA GLN A 242 -28.85 -2.79 18.46
C GLN A 242 -29.68 -2.39 17.23
N ALA A 243 -29.37 -2.97 16.09
CA ALA A 243 -30.02 -2.59 14.84
C ALA A 243 -31.51 -2.98 14.87
N ASP A 244 -32.35 -2.03 14.48
CA ASP A 244 -33.81 -2.11 14.35
C ASP A 244 -34.17 -1.08 13.27
N PHE A 245 -34.05 -1.50 12.01
CA PHE A 245 -34.07 -0.60 10.86
C PHE A 245 -35.45 0.03 10.64
N ASP A 246 -36.52 -0.71 10.94
CA ASP A 246 -37.88 -0.28 10.70
C ASP A 246 -38.57 0.34 11.94
N GLY A 247 -37.97 0.16 13.12
CA GLY A 247 -38.34 0.83 14.36
C GLY A 247 -39.55 0.22 15.05
N ASP A 248 -39.85 -1.06 14.82
CA ASP A 248 -40.98 -1.75 15.46
C ASP A 248 -40.65 -2.35 16.85
N GLY A 249 -39.37 -2.35 17.22
CA GLY A 249 -38.85 -2.83 18.50
C GLY A 249 -38.36 -4.27 18.50
N LEU A 250 -38.44 -5.01 17.38
CA LEU A 250 -37.71 -6.24 17.13
C LEU A 250 -36.38 -5.89 16.44
N GLY A 251 -35.27 -6.44 16.92
CA GLY A 251 -33.98 -6.19 16.26
C GLY A 251 -33.89 -6.90 14.90
N ASP A 252 -33.13 -6.32 13.97
CA ASP A 252 -32.99 -6.81 12.58
C ASP A 252 -32.69 -8.33 12.52
N GLU A 253 -31.89 -8.85 13.46
CA GLU A 253 -31.39 -10.23 13.45
C GLU A 253 -32.48 -11.27 13.78
N CYS A 254 -33.47 -10.88 14.57
CA CYS A 254 -34.60 -11.73 15.00
C CYS A 254 -35.93 -11.30 14.39
N ASP A 255 -35.97 -10.19 13.66
CA ASP A 255 -37.13 -9.71 12.96
C ASP A 255 -37.34 -10.52 11.66
N PRO A 256 -38.51 -11.19 11.50
CA PRO A 256 -38.87 -11.82 10.25
C PRO A 256 -38.86 -10.86 9.08
N CYS A 257 -39.16 -9.56 9.26
CA CYS A 257 -39.26 -8.54 8.23
C CYS A 257 -38.56 -7.22 8.59
N PRO A 258 -37.21 -7.18 8.58
CA PRO A 258 -36.40 -6.04 9.05
C PRO A 258 -36.58 -4.71 8.31
N MET A 259 -37.50 -4.62 7.35
CA MET A 259 -37.76 -3.43 6.54
C MET A 259 -39.23 -2.97 6.61
N ASP A 260 -40.09 -3.69 7.35
CA ASP A 260 -41.55 -3.55 7.30
C ASP A 260 -42.15 -3.53 8.72
N PRO A 261 -42.38 -2.35 9.32
CA PRO A 261 -42.68 -2.24 10.75
C PRO A 261 -43.91 -3.06 11.17
N GLY A 262 -43.72 -3.97 12.12
CA GLY A 262 -44.77 -4.78 12.73
C GLY A 262 -45.22 -5.96 11.86
N LYS A 263 -44.51 -6.31 10.78
CA LYS A 263 -44.81 -7.49 9.96
C LYS A 263 -44.05 -8.71 10.43
N LEU A 264 -44.75 -9.83 10.57
CA LEU A 264 -44.16 -11.15 10.84
C LEU A 264 -44.07 -12.03 9.58
N THR A 265 -44.49 -11.50 8.44
CA THR A 265 -44.50 -12.18 7.13
C THR A 265 -44.17 -11.17 6.05
N CYS A 266 -43.08 -11.37 5.32
CA CYS A 266 -42.60 -10.36 4.40
C CYS A 266 -43.19 -10.58 3.04
N ASP A 267 -43.40 -9.48 2.33
CA ASP A 267 -43.67 -9.54 0.92
C ASP A 267 -42.40 -10.08 0.24
N ALA A 268 -42.56 -11.12 -0.58
CA ALA A 268 -41.41 -11.68 -1.29
C ALA A 268 -40.82 -10.58 -2.17
N LEU A 269 -39.50 -10.38 -2.10
CA LEU A 269 -38.78 -9.52 -3.03
C LEU A 269 -39.16 -9.94 -4.46
N ASP A 270 -39.70 -9.00 -5.25
CA ASP A 270 -39.96 -9.26 -6.67
C ASP A 270 -38.60 -9.33 -7.37
N PRO A 271 -38.17 -10.49 -7.89
CA PRO A 271 -36.89 -10.57 -8.58
C PRO A 271 -36.84 -9.69 -9.85
N ASN A 272 -37.98 -9.17 -10.31
CA ASN A 272 -38.07 -8.22 -11.41
C ASN A 272 -38.07 -6.75 -10.97
N ASP A 273 -38.07 -6.45 -9.67
CA ASP A 273 -37.96 -5.11 -9.09
C ASP A 273 -37.02 -5.21 -7.89
N ARG A 274 -35.73 -5.16 -8.19
CA ARG A 274 -34.67 -5.61 -7.27
C ARG A 274 -34.46 -4.64 -6.11
N ASP A 275 -34.80 -3.37 -6.29
CA ASP A 275 -34.67 -2.34 -5.27
C ASP A 275 -36.01 -1.94 -4.63
N GLY A 276 -37.13 -2.43 -5.17
CA GLY A 276 -38.45 -2.31 -4.57
C GLY A 276 -39.06 -0.92 -4.72
N ASP A 277 -38.63 -0.16 -5.73
CA ASP A 277 -39.09 1.20 -5.96
C ASP A 277 -40.41 1.27 -6.76
N GLY A 278 -40.88 0.11 -7.24
CA GLY A 278 -42.10 -0.09 -8.01
C GLY A 278 -41.90 -0.07 -9.53
N ILE A 279 -40.67 0.09 -10.01
CA ILE A 279 -40.29 0.07 -11.43
C ILE A 279 -39.56 -1.23 -11.74
N PRO A 280 -40.03 -2.04 -12.73
CA PRO A 280 -39.34 -3.26 -13.08
C PRO A 280 -37.92 -2.99 -13.59
N ASN A 281 -36.95 -3.84 -13.21
CA ASN A 281 -35.53 -3.79 -13.56
C ASN A 281 -35.24 -3.56 -15.06
N ASP A 282 -36.14 -3.96 -15.96
CA ASP A 282 -36.00 -3.78 -17.41
C ASP A 282 -36.44 -2.40 -17.93
N GLN A 283 -37.11 -1.62 -17.07
CA GLN A 283 -37.63 -0.28 -17.30
C GLN A 283 -37.02 0.75 -16.33
N ASP A 284 -36.30 0.28 -15.33
CA ASP A 284 -35.67 1.07 -14.30
C ASP A 284 -34.30 1.60 -14.76
N ASN A 285 -34.10 2.92 -14.66
CA ASN A 285 -32.82 3.56 -14.95
C ASN A 285 -31.83 3.48 -13.76
N CYS A 286 -32.24 2.97 -12.60
CA CYS A 286 -31.39 2.60 -11.47
C CYS A 286 -31.77 1.26 -10.81
N PRO A 287 -31.59 0.09 -11.48
CA PRO A 287 -32.09 -1.25 -11.05
C PRO A 287 -31.67 -1.80 -9.67
N VAL A 288 -30.92 -1.05 -8.88
CA VAL A 288 -30.38 -1.44 -7.57
C VAL A 288 -30.42 -0.28 -6.56
N ILE A 289 -30.90 0.91 -6.93
CA ILE A 289 -30.98 2.10 -6.06
C ILE A 289 -32.37 2.72 -6.24
N PRO A 290 -33.24 2.64 -5.21
CA PRO A 290 -34.63 3.02 -5.37
C PRO A 290 -34.77 4.47 -5.85
N ASN A 291 -35.40 4.67 -7.01
CA ASN A 291 -35.64 6.00 -7.55
C ASN A 291 -37.01 6.08 -8.27
N PRO A 292 -38.15 6.04 -7.55
CA PRO A 292 -39.48 5.96 -8.15
C PRO A 292 -39.82 7.11 -9.11
N ALA A 293 -39.08 8.22 -9.04
CA ALA A 293 -39.21 9.36 -9.94
C ALA A 293 -38.55 9.18 -11.30
N GLN A 294 -37.64 8.20 -11.45
CA GLN A 294 -36.89 7.87 -12.67
C GLN A 294 -36.22 9.10 -13.30
N SER A 295 -35.78 10.03 -12.47
CA SER A 295 -35.09 11.25 -12.93
C SER A 295 -33.80 10.87 -13.66
N ASN A 296 -33.58 11.46 -14.83
CA ASN A 296 -32.37 11.31 -15.64
C ASN A 296 -32.19 12.62 -16.40
N LYS A 297 -31.49 13.55 -15.76
CA LYS A 297 -31.44 14.95 -16.19
C LYS A 297 -30.58 15.13 -17.42
N ASP A 298 -29.48 14.40 -17.51
CA ASP A 298 -28.57 14.50 -18.65
C ASP A 298 -29.06 13.67 -19.85
N GLY A 299 -29.86 12.63 -19.63
CA GLY A 299 -30.44 11.74 -20.63
C GLY A 299 -29.49 10.63 -21.08
N ASP A 300 -28.59 10.15 -20.21
CA ASP A 300 -27.77 8.96 -20.45
C ASP A 300 -28.52 7.66 -20.11
N ALA A 301 -27.84 6.54 -19.87
CA ALA A 301 -28.51 5.27 -19.56
C ALA A 301 -28.89 5.10 -18.08
N TYR A 302 -28.49 6.03 -17.21
CA TYR A 302 -28.58 5.94 -15.76
C TYR A 302 -29.49 7.02 -15.19
N GLY A 303 -30.19 6.71 -14.09
CA GLY A 303 -30.93 7.70 -13.35
C GLY A 303 -30.02 8.56 -12.46
N ASP A 304 -30.49 9.76 -12.12
CA ASP A 304 -29.75 10.74 -11.30
C ASP A 304 -29.28 10.17 -9.94
N GLU A 305 -29.96 9.15 -9.41
CA GLU A 305 -29.65 8.51 -8.11
C GLU A 305 -28.51 7.48 -8.19
N CYS A 306 -28.31 6.85 -9.36
CA CYS A 306 -27.28 5.85 -9.59
C CYS A 306 -26.18 6.31 -10.56
N ASP A 307 -26.33 7.50 -11.12
CA ASP A 307 -25.31 8.16 -11.90
C ASP A 307 -24.36 8.97 -10.99
N PHE A 308 -23.06 8.71 -11.13
CA PHE A 308 -22.03 9.50 -10.46
C PHE A 308 -21.95 10.93 -11.02
N CYS A 309 -22.49 11.16 -12.21
CA CYS A 309 -22.38 12.40 -12.97
C CYS A 309 -23.73 12.91 -13.50
N PRO A 310 -24.74 13.19 -12.64
CA PRO A 310 -26.14 13.44 -13.04
C PRO A 310 -26.38 14.59 -14.03
N ASP A 311 -25.35 15.37 -14.33
CA ASP A 311 -25.37 16.50 -15.25
C ASP A 311 -24.59 16.26 -16.56
N ALA A 312 -23.98 15.09 -16.78
CA ALA A 312 -23.03 14.87 -17.86
C ALA A 312 -22.98 13.43 -18.41
N LYS A 313 -23.53 13.26 -19.62
CA LYS A 313 -23.61 11.95 -20.30
C LYS A 313 -22.28 11.20 -20.35
N ASN A 314 -22.11 10.26 -19.44
CA ASN A 314 -20.99 9.35 -19.34
C ASN A 314 -21.45 7.93 -19.70
N GLY A 315 -20.53 7.10 -20.18
CA GLY A 315 -20.83 5.67 -20.36
C GLY A 315 -20.76 4.94 -19.02
N GLU A 316 -21.36 3.75 -18.94
CA GLU A 316 -21.37 2.87 -17.77
C GLU A 316 -20.07 2.91 -16.94
N GLY A 317 -20.16 3.37 -15.69
CA GLY A 317 -19.06 3.38 -14.72
C GLY A 317 -17.89 4.33 -15.03
N ALA A 318 -17.99 5.17 -16.07
CA ALA A 318 -16.97 6.17 -16.37
C ALA A 318 -17.10 7.35 -15.39
N GLY A 319 -16.03 7.62 -14.64
CA GLY A 319 -16.00 8.76 -13.73
C GLY A 319 -16.22 10.10 -14.45
N CYS A 320 -16.67 11.11 -13.72
CA CYS A 320 -17.11 12.37 -14.31
C CYS A 320 -15.98 13.09 -15.06
N PRO A 321 -16.28 13.68 -16.24
CA PRO A 321 -15.32 14.55 -16.91
C PRO A 321 -14.80 15.63 -15.95
N ALA A 322 -13.50 15.60 -15.70
CA ALA A 322 -12.84 16.47 -14.73
C ALA A 322 -11.66 17.18 -15.39
N SER A 323 -11.53 18.48 -15.13
CA SER A 323 -10.30 19.18 -15.45
C SER A 323 -9.25 18.95 -14.36
N ILE A 324 -7.96 18.93 -14.73
CA ILE A 324 -6.86 18.88 -13.75
C ILE A 324 -6.96 20.06 -12.77
N TYR A 325 -7.43 21.22 -13.24
CA TYR A 325 -7.61 22.40 -12.40
C TYR A 325 -8.62 22.18 -11.28
N ASP A 326 -9.78 21.57 -11.56
CA ASP A 326 -10.83 21.33 -10.57
C ASP A 326 -10.41 20.32 -9.52
N ILE A 327 -9.70 19.28 -9.94
CA ILE A 327 -9.07 18.31 -9.03
C ILE A 327 -8.06 19.03 -8.13
N GLN A 328 -7.17 19.83 -8.71
CA GLN A 328 -6.15 20.56 -7.95
C GLN A 328 -6.74 21.61 -7.00
N MET A 329 -7.87 22.23 -7.36
CA MET A 329 -8.60 23.16 -6.50
C MET A 329 -9.39 22.47 -5.38
N GLY A 330 -9.62 21.16 -5.47
CA GLY A 330 -10.46 20.43 -4.53
C GLY A 330 -11.96 20.67 -4.75
N THR A 331 -12.35 21.21 -5.91
CA THR A 331 -13.76 21.30 -6.32
C THR A 331 -14.35 19.90 -6.49
N ILE A 332 -13.52 18.94 -6.90
CA ILE A 332 -13.85 17.52 -6.97
C ILE A 332 -13.30 16.84 -5.72
N PRO A 333 -14.15 16.27 -4.84
CA PRO A 333 -13.72 15.62 -3.60
C PRO A 333 -12.82 14.40 -3.82
N VAL A 334 -11.95 14.13 -2.85
CA VAL A 334 -11.22 12.84 -2.77
C VAL A 334 -12.23 11.69 -2.68
N GLY A 335 -11.96 10.60 -3.40
CA GLY A 335 -12.86 9.46 -3.56
C GLY A 335 -13.77 9.55 -4.79
N SER A 336 -13.86 10.71 -5.45
CA SER A 336 -14.72 10.86 -6.64
C SER A 336 -14.15 10.10 -7.84
N PRO A 337 -14.98 9.34 -8.58
CA PRO A 337 -14.58 8.76 -9.85
C PRO A 337 -14.51 9.86 -10.92
N VAL A 338 -13.43 9.90 -11.70
CA VAL A 338 -13.19 10.91 -12.74
C VAL A 338 -12.64 10.34 -14.04
N THR A 339 -12.90 11.06 -15.12
CA THR A 339 -12.21 10.93 -16.41
C THR A 339 -11.50 12.25 -16.71
N VAL A 340 -10.21 12.21 -17.00
CA VAL A 340 -9.39 13.38 -17.31
C VAL A 340 -9.01 13.36 -18.79
N GLY A 341 -9.26 14.48 -19.47
CA GLY A 341 -8.96 14.65 -20.88
C GLY A 341 -7.46 14.63 -21.22
N PRO A 342 -7.12 14.67 -22.53
CA PRO A 342 -5.75 14.51 -22.99
C PRO A 342 -4.81 15.55 -22.37
N SER A 343 -3.80 15.11 -21.63
CA SER A 343 -2.75 15.99 -21.08
C SER A 343 -1.36 15.40 -21.31
N VAL A 344 -0.33 16.24 -21.41
CA VAL A 344 1.01 15.81 -21.83
C VAL A 344 1.82 15.28 -20.66
N VAL A 345 2.43 14.10 -20.82
CA VAL A 345 3.32 13.49 -19.83
C VAL A 345 4.60 14.32 -19.71
N THR A 346 4.89 14.82 -18.52
CA THR A 346 6.03 15.72 -18.25
C THR A 346 7.18 15.02 -17.53
N ALA A 347 6.90 13.99 -16.74
CA ALA A 347 7.88 13.17 -16.06
C ALA A 347 7.36 11.77 -15.75
N ILE A 348 8.26 10.79 -15.60
CA ILE A 348 7.92 9.38 -15.37
C ILE A 348 8.67 8.91 -14.13
N GLY A 349 7.95 8.34 -13.17
CA GLY A 349 8.49 7.71 -11.97
C GLY A 349 8.33 6.18 -12.00
N GLN A 350 8.77 5.51 -10.95
CA GLN A 350 8.74 4.05 -10.85
C GLN A 350 7.33 3.44 -10.66
N SER A 351 6.35 4.25 -10.24
CA SER A 351 4.99 3.77 -9.91
C SER A 351 3.90 4.64 -10.52
N GLY A 352 4.23 5.42 -11.56
CA GLY A 352 3.33 6.40 -12.14
C GLY A 352 4.06 7.48 -12.93
N PHE A 353 3.30 8.47 -13.39
CA PHE A 353 3.81 9.57 -14.20
C PHE A 353 3.12 10.89 -13.84
N PHE A 354 3.77 11.99 -14.19
CA PHE A 354 3.23 13.33 -14.09
C PHE A 354 2.74 13.77 -15.47
N MET A 355 1.59 14.43 -15.50
CA MET A 355 1.04 15.02 -16.72
C MET A 355 0.61 16.47 -16.45
N GLN A 356 0.64 17.30 -17.49
CA GLN A 356 0.20 18.69 -17.44
C GLN A 356 -0.71 19.05 -18.60
N VAL A 357 -1.69 19.92 -18.36
CA VAL A 357 -2.53 20.49 -19.43
C VAL A 357 -1.62 21.25 -20.43
N PRO A 358 -1.61 20.89 -21.72
CA PRO A 358 -0.72 21.53 -22.70
C PRO A 358 -1.07 23.01 -22.90
N PRO A 359 -0.09 23.93 -22.90
CA PRO A 359 -0.34 25.34 -23.20
C PRO A 359 -1.02 25.53 -24.56
N GLY A 360 -2.14 26.25 -24.56
CA GLY A 360 -2.92 26.53 -25.77
C GLY A 360 -3.91 25.45 -26.19
N SER A 361 -4.04 24.36 -25.42
CA SER A 361 -5.16 23.41 -25.60
C SER A 361 -6.47 23.99 -25.07
N ASP A 362 -7.59 23.39 -25.50
CA ASP A 362 -8.89 23.66 -24.91
C ASP A 362 -8.86 23.38 -23.39
N GLY A 363 -9.39 24.31 -22.60
CA GLY A 363 -9.40 24.23 -21.13
C GLY A 363 -8.11 24.66 -20.43
N TYR A 364 -7.05 25.05 -21.13
CA TYR A 364 -5.84 25.59 -20.50
C TYR A 364 -6.09 27.00 -19.94
N THR A 365 -5.94 27.18 -18.63
CA THR A 365 -6.17 28.47 -17.93
C THR A 365 -4.87 29.09 -17.37
N GLY A 366 -3.73 28.43 -17.58
CA GLY A 366 -2.43 28.85 -17.07
C GLY A 366 -1.64 27.69 -16.46
N ALA A 367 -0.38 27.92 -16.12
CA ALA A 367 0.49 26.87 -15.61
C ALA A 367 0.16 26.47 -14.16
N ALA A 368 -0.32 27.41 -13.34
CA ALA A 368 -0.75 27.11 -11.98
C ALA A 368 -1.89 26.07 -12.00
N ARG A 369 -1.73 25.00 -11.23
CA ARG A 369 -2.68 23.88 -11.10
C ARG A 369 -2.93 23.11 -12.40
N SER A 370 -2.01 23.22 -13.36
CA SER A 370 -2.09 22.48 -14.62
C SER A 370 -1.57 21.05 -14.52
N GLY A 371 -0.93 20.66 -13.41
CA GLY A 371 -0.26 19.38 -13.25
C GLY A 371 -1.02 18.40 -12.35
N LEU A 372 -0.85 17.10 -12.63
CA LEU A 372 -1.38 16.01 -11.82
C LEU A 372 -0.45 14.80 -11.87
N TYR A 373 -0.42 14.03 -10.78
CA TYR A 373 0.26 12.74 -10.74
C TYR A 373 -0.75 11.60 -10.96
N VAL A 374 -0.39 10.63 -11.79
CA VAL A 374 -1.16 9.41 -12.05
C VAL A 374 -0.43 8.22 -11.46
N TYR A 375 -1.01 7.60 -10.44
CA TYR A 375 -0.46 6.40 -9.80
C TYR A 375 -0.92 5.13 -10.53
N THR A 376 0.04 4.27 -10.86
CA THR A 376 -0.20 3.03 -11.64
C THR A 376 0.31 1.77 -10.92
N GLY A 377 0.89 1.90 -9.72
CA GLY A 377 1.42 0.78 -8.94
C GLY A 377 2.76 0.21 -9.44
N ALA A 378 3.08 0.38 -10.71
CA ALA A 378 4.33 -0.06 -11.34
C ALA A 378 4.84 0.99 -12.36
N GLY A 379 5.96 0.69 -13.03
CA GLY A 379 6.50 1.59 -14.06
C GLY A 379 5.54 1.69 -15.24
N PRO A 380 5.05 2.89 -15.61
CA PRO A 380 4.08 3.03 -16.68
C PRO A 380 4.74 2.89 -18.06
N THR A 381 3.96 2.54 -19.09
CA THR A 381 4.43 2.33 -20.47
C THR A 381 4.50 3.61 -21.32
N VAL A 382 4.21 4.77 -20.74
CA VAL A 382 4.21 6.07 -21.44
C VAL A 382 5.61 6.67 -21.54
N ALA A 383 5.80 7.57 -22.49
CA ALA A 383 7.00 8.39 -22.67
C ALA A 383 6.72 9.87 -22.36
N ARG A 384 7.76 10.63 -22.01
CA ARG A 384 7.66 12.09 -21.89
C ARG A 384 7.27 12.69 -23.24
N GLY A 385 6.26 13.54 -23.24
CA GLY A 385 5.67 14.12 -24.46
C GLY A 385 4.46 13.36 -24.99
N ASP A 386 4.13 12.17 -24.48
CA ASP A 386 2.89 11.49 -24.82
C ASP A 386 1.70 12.32 -24.33
N LEU A 387 0.66 12.42 -25.16
CA LEU A 387 -0.60 13.05 -24.80
C LEU A 387 -1.53 11.95 -24.30
N VAL A 388 -1.93 11.97 -23.03
CA VAL A 388 -2.60 10.85 -22.37
C VAL A 388 -3.96 11.28 -21.83
N SER A 389 -4.99 10.49 -22.13
CA SER A 389 -6.30 10.56 -21.45
C SER A 389 -6.38 9.51 -20.36
N VAL A 390 -7.04 9.83 -19.25
CA VAL A 390 -7.23 8.94 -18.11
C VAL A 390 -8.71 8.68 -17.89
N SER A 391 -9.09 7.42 -17.76
CA SER A 391 -10.47 6.94 -17.52
C SER A 391 -10.51 5.99 -16.33
N LEU A 392 -11.69 5.83 -15.71
CA LEU A 392 -11.91 4.92 -14.59
C LEU A 392 -10.98 5.19 -13.38
N ALA A 393 -10.61 6.45 -13.18
CA ALA A 393 -9.71 6.85 -12.11
C ALA A 393 -10.47 7.40 -10.91
N TYR A 394 -9.88 7.29 -9.72
CA TYR A 394 -10.38 7.93 -8.51
C TYR A 394 -9.43 9.05 -8.08
N VAL A 395 -10.01 10.18 -7.70
CA VAL A 395 -9.26 11.27 -7.05
C VAL A 395 -8.79 10.77 -5.69
N ASN A 396 -7.49 10.78 -5.48
CA ASN A 396 -6.85 10.35 -4.24
C ASN A 396 -5.92 11.42 -3.70
N GLU A 397 -5.71 11.39 -2.38
CA GLU A 397 -4.67 12.18 -1.75
C GLU A 397 -3.65 11.26 -1.07
N TYR A 398 -2.38 11.37 -1.45
CA TYR A 398 -1.30 10.58 -0.87
C TYR A 398 -0.27 11.49 -0.22
N ARG A 399 -0.29 11.51 1.11
CA ARG A 399 0.61 12.31 1.96
C ARG A 399 0.62 13.81 1.56
N GLY A 400 -0.55 14.35 1.24
CA GLY A 400 -0.76 15.76 0.83
C GLY A 400 -0.63 16.02 -0.67
N GLN A 401 -0.30 15.03 -1.50
CA GLN A 401 -0.30 15.14 -2.96
C GLN A 401 -1.65 14.73 -3.53
N LYS A 402 -2.26 15.54 -4.38
CA LYS A 402 -3.42 15.10 -5.19
C LYS A 402 -2.94 14.26 -6.36
N GLN A 403 -3.58 13.11 -6.53
CA GLN A 403 -3.24 12.17 -7.59
C GLN A 403 -4.47 11.39 -8.06
N LEU A 404 -4.33 10.70 -9.19
CA LEU A 404 -5.29 9.72 -9.65
C LEU A 404 -4.83 8.31 -9.28
N GLY A 405 -5.72 7.48 -8.74
CA GLY A 405 -5.49 6.04 -8.53
C GLY A 405 -6.44 5.17 -9.34
N SER A 406 -6.13 3.87 -9.43
CA SER A 406 -6.85 2.88 -10.26
C SER A 406 -7.01 3.30 -11.72
N ALA A 407 -6.12 4.16 -12.21
CA ALA A 407 -6.25 4.81 -13.50
C ALA A 407 -6.00 3.85 -14.67
N VAL A 408 -6.96 3.81 -15.60
CA VAL A 408 -6.73 3.29 -16.96
C VAL A 408 -6.38 4.48 -17.85
N PHE A 409 -5.31 4.39 -18.63
CA PHE A 409 -4.87 5.51 -19.46
C PHE A 409 -4.58 5.08 -20.89
N THR A 410 -4.86 5.98 -21.82
CA THR A 410 -4.66 5.77 -23.27
C THR A 410 -3.76 6.88 -23.81
N ALA A 411 -2.77 6.50 -24.62
CA ALA A 411 -1.93 7.47 -25.33
C ALA A 411 -2.61 7.89 -26.64
N ASN A 412 -2.87 9.18 -26.77
CA ASN A 412 -3.64 9.82 -27.84
C ASN A 412 -2.73 10.65 -28.77
N GLY A 413 -1.48 10.21 -28.96
CA GLY A 413 -0.45 10.90 -29.73
C GLY A 413 0.57 11.60 -28.84
N THR A 414 1.16 12.69 -29.34
CA THR A 414 2.23 13.42 -28.66
C THR A 414 1.99 14.92 -28.70
N ALA A 415 2.44 15.63 -27.66
CA ALA A 415 2.44 17.09 -27.59
C ALA A 415 3.78 17.61 -27.06
N ALA A 416 4.05 18.90 -27.29
CA ALA A 416 5.23 19.54 -26.72
C ALA A 416 5.12 19.57 -25.19
N VAL A 417 6.18 19.15 -24.51
CA VAL A 417 6.27 19.26 -23.05
C VAL A 417 6.29 20.76 -22.69
N PRO A 418 5.50 21.22 -21.70
CA PRO A 418 5.45 22.64 -21.33
C PRO A 418 6.84 23.13 -20.88
N ALA A 419 7.17 24.37 -21.22
CA ALA A 419 8.36 25.02 -20.69
C ALA A 419 8.25 25.14 -19.15
N PRO A 420 9.33 24.89 -18.40
CA PRO A 420 9.30 25.08 -16.95
C PRO A 420 8.91 26.51 -16.55
N VAL A 421 8.09 26.64 -15.51
CA VAL A 421 7.71 27.93 -14.94
C VAL A 421 8.88 28.48 -14.15
N ALA A 422 9.40 29.64 -14.54
CA ALA A 422 10.46 30.33 -13.79
C ALA A 422 9.93 30.81 -12.43
N VAL A 423 10.58 30.40 -11.34
CA VAL A 423 10.18 30.70 -9.95
C VAL A 423 11.38 31.06 -9.09
N GLY A 424 11.15 31.79 -8.00
CA GLY A 424 12.12 31.95 -6.93
C GLY A 424 12.17 30.71 -6.04
N ALA A 425 13.35 30.34 -5.54
CA ALA A 425 13.47 29.21 -4.63
C ALA A 425 12.62 29.35 -3.35
N THR A 426 12.40 30.58 -2.87
CA THR A 426 11.50 30.85 -1.74
C THR A 426 10.03 30.61 -2.04
N ASP A 427 9.61 30.78 -3.30
CA ASP A 427 8.21 30.65 -3.70
C ASP A 427 7.76 29.18 -3.74
N VAL A 428 8.72 28.28 -3.95
CA VAL A 428 8.53 26.82 -4.02
C VAL A 428 9.25 26.06 -2.89
N ALA A 429 9.70 26.77 -1.85
CA ALA A 429 10.13 26.17 -0.60
C ALA A 429 8.92 25.68 0.22
N PRO A 430 9.10 24.85 1.26
CA PRO A 430 8.03 24.53 2.21
C PRO A 430 7.35 25.79 2.77
N GLY A 431 6.03 25.92 2.55
CA GLY A 431 5.25 27.12 2.92
C GLY A 431 5.34 28.30 1.95
N GLY A 432 6.05 28.14 0.82
CA GLY A 432 6.16 29.15 -0.23
C GLY A 432 4.83 29.43 -0.93
N ALA A 433 4.66 30.67 -1.41
CA ALA A 433 3.40 31.17 -1.96
C ALA A 433 2.92 30.42 -3.22
N MET A 434 3.83 29.78 -3.95
CA MET A 434 3.55 29.08 -5.20
C MET A 434 3.59 27.55 -5.05
N ALA A 435 3.99 27.03 -3.87
CA ALA A 435 4.21 25.60 -3.67
C ALA A 435 2.96 24.75 -3.97
N VAL A 436 1.80 25.19 -3.50
CA VAL A 436 0.50 24.53 -3.75
C VAL A 436 0.02 24.77 -5.18
N ALA A 437 0.20 26.00 -5.69
CA ALA A 437 -0.27 26.35 -7.01
C ALA A 437 0.51 25.65 -8.14
N LEU A 438 1.75 25.23 -7.89
CA LEU A 438 2.60 24.57 -8.88
C LEU A 438 2.82 23.08 -8.55
N GLU A 439 1.97 22.48 -7.72
CA GLU A 439 1.99 21.04 -7.51
C GLU A 439 1.90 20.28 -8.84
N SER A 440 2.81 19.31 -9.04
CA SER A 440 2.94 18.49 -10.25
C SER A 440 3.23 19.28 -11.54
N VAL A 441 3.65 20.55 -11.41
CA VAL A 441 4.02 21.42 -12.54
C VAL A 441 5.55 21.47 -12.69
N LEU A 442 6.03 21.52 -13.94
CA LEU A 442 7.43 21.81 -14.24
C LEU A 442 7.79 23.23 -13.83
N VAL A 443 8.80 23.35 -12.97
CA VAL A 443 9.35 24.62 -12.49
C VAL A 443 10.84 24.69 -12.77
N GLU A 444 11.37 25.91 -12.86
CA GLU A 444 12.81 26.16 -12.93
C GLU A 444 13.20 27.28 -11.95
N ILE A 445 14.24 27.01 -11.16
CA ILE A 445 14.92 28.01 -10.34
C ILE A 445 16.25 28.37 -11.00
N SER A 446 16.58 29.66 -11.04
CA SER A 446 17.89 30.13 -11.52
C SER A 446 18.85 30.44 -10.37
N ASN A 447 20.15 30.36 -10.62
CA ASN A 447 21.22 30.70 -9.67
C ASN A 447 21.09 29.97 -8.32
N ALA A 448 20.79 28.68 -8.36
CA ALA A 448 20.55 27.87 -7.18
C ALA A 448 21.86 27.52 -6.47
N ALA A 449 22.10 28.07 -5.29
CA ALA A 449 23.28 27.80 -4.47
C ALA A 449 22.96 26.77 -3.38
N VAL A 450 23.72 25.69 -3.27
CA VAL A 450 23.50 24.62 -2.29
C VAL A 450 23.88 25.10 -0.88
N THR A 451 22.96 24.95 0.07
CA THR A 451 23.14 25.39 1.47
C THR A 451 23.22 24.24 2.46
N ALA A 452 22.63 23.08 2.14
CA ALA A 452 22.68 21.89 2.99
C ALA A 452 22.45 20.62 2.17
N LEU A 453 23.02 19.50 2.63
CA LEU A 453 22.72 18.15 2.15
C LEU A 453 21.82 17.46 3.19
N ASP A 454 20.91 16.59 2.73
CA ASP A 454 20.07 15.81 3.64
C ASP A 454 20.88 14.65 4.26
N GLU A 455 20.85 14.53 5.58
CA GLU A 455 21.62 13.50 6.31
C GLU A 455 21.12 12.07 6.05
N LYS A 456 19.82 11.91 5.80
CA LYS A 456 19.18 10.61 5.57
C LYS A 456 19.23 10.21 4.09
N TYR A 457 19.12 11.19 3.20
CA TYR A 457 19.09 11.00 1.75
C TYR A 457 20.18 11.85 1.09
N PRO A 458 21.44 11.40 1.07
CA PRO A 458 22.58 12.24 0.69
C PRO A 458 22.54 12.80 -0.73
N ALA A 459 21.75 12.23 -1.64
CA ALA A 459 21.52 12.77 -2.98
C ALA A 459 20.48 13.92 -3.02
N GLN A 460 19.83 14.22 -1.90
CA GLN A 460 18.93 15.37 -1.74
C GLN A 460 19.67 16.54 -1.11
N PHE A 461 19.33 17.75 -1.56
CA PHE A 461 19.98 18.96 -1.09
C PHE A 461 19.04 20.15 -1.07
N THR A 462 19.30 21.08 -0.17
CA THR A 462 18.59 22.37 -0.05
C THR A 462 19.40 23.45 -0.75
N VAL A 463 18.71 24.35 -1.43
CA VAL A 463 19.31 25.53 -2.05
C VAL A 463 18.94 26.81 -1.31
N MET A 464 19.68 27.89 -1.57
CA MET A 464 19.41 29.21 -1.04
C MET A 464 17.97 29.62 -1.37
N GLY A 465 17.21 30.02 -0.35
CA GLY A 465 15.76 30.23 -0.45
C GLY A 465 14.92 29.08 0.11
N GLY A 466 15.52 27.93 0.44
CA GLY A 466 14.89 26.84 1.18
C GLY A 466 14.19 25.78 0.32
N ALA A 467 14.24 25.89 -1.02
CA ALA A 467 13.77 24.83 -1.90
C ALA A 467 14.65 23.58 -1.77
N VAL A 468 14.00 22.42 -1.77
CA VAL A 468 14.67 21.11 -1.68
C VAL A 468 14.65 20.44 -3.04
N VAL A 469 15.80 19.97 -3.50
CA VAL A 469 15.94 19.17 -4.73
C VAL A 469 16.02 17.70 -4.34
N SER A 470 15.14 16.87 -4.91
CA SER A 470 15.01 15.45 -4.60
C SER A 470 15.67 14.57 -5.66
N ASP A 471 16.13 13.40 -5.23
CA ASP A 471 16.70 12.32 -6.03
C ASP A 471 15.68 11.31 -6.57
N PHE A 472 14.38 11.55 -6.38
CA PHE A 472 13.34 10.54 -6.65
C PHE A 472 13.19 10.19 -8.14
N LEU A 473 13.26 11.19 -9.02
CA LEU A 473 13.21 10.98 -10.48
C LEU A 473 14.61 10.93 -11.09
N TYR A 474 15.50 11.79 -10.62
CA TYR A 474 16.89 11.85 -11.03
C TYR A 474 17.77 12.30 -9.88
N ALA A 475 18.77 11.49 -9.55
CA ALA A 475 19.82 11.87 -8.61
C ALA A 475 20.89 12.68 -9.34
N VAL A 476 21.18 13.89 -8.86
CA VAL A 476 22.28 14.71 -9.39
C VAL A 476 23.60 14.04 -9.07
N ASP A 477 24.32 13.62 -10.11
CA ASP A 477 25.60 12.91 -10.01
C ASP A 477 26.73 13.70 -10.72
N PRO A 478 27.87 13.96 -10.05
CA PRO A 478 28.13 13.71 -8.63
C PRO A 478 27.22 14.52 -7.71
N THR A 479 26.97 13.99 -6.51
CA THR A 479 26.28 14.72 -5.44
C THR A 479 26.95 16.07 -5.21
N PRO A 480 26.20 17.18 -5.17
CA PRO A 480 26.80 18.51 -5.04
C PRO A 480 27.40 18.74 -3.65
N SER A 481 28.34 19.68 -3.58
CA SER A 481 28.90 20.15 -2.29
C SER A 481 28.18 21.40 -1.79
N VAL A 482 28.19 21.65 -0.48
CA VAL A 482 27.69 22.91 0.08
C VAL A 482 28.49 24.09 -0.50
N GLY A 483 27.79 25.15 -0.89
CA GLY A 483 28.36 26.32 -1.57
C GLY A 483 28.50 26.18 -3.09
N GLU A 484 28.26 24.99 -3.65
CA GLU A 484 28.16 24.81 -5.10
C GLU A 484 26.94 25.55 -5.66
N THR A 485 27.06 26.06 -6.89
CA THR A 485 25.93 26.71 -7.57
C THR A 485 25.59 26.03 -8.89
N PHE A 486 24.30 26.13 -9.22
CA PHE A 486 23.70 25.75 -10.49
C PHE A 486 23.18 27.00 -11.18
N ALA A 487 23.43 27.12 -12.49
CA ALA A 487 22.88 28.20 -13.31
C ALA A 487 21.35 28.11 -13.34
N SER A 488 20.82 26.90 -13.47
CA SER A 488 19.41 26.60 -13.26
C SER A 488 19.20 25.14 -12.82
N ILE A 489 18.11 24.90 -12.10
CA ILE A 489 17.60 23.57 -11.79
C ILE A 489 16.12 23.57 -12.15
N ALA A 490 15.74 22.71 -13.08
CA ALA A 490 14.36 22.44 -13.44
C ALA A 490 13.89 21.10 -12.85
N GLY A 491 12.58 20.90 -12.82
CA GLY A 491 11.99 19.65 -12.38
C GLY A 491 10.50 19.77 -12.09
N VAL A 492 9.84 18.65 -11.88
CA VAL A 492 8.44 18.65 -11.43
C VAL A 492 8.39 18.94 -9.94
N LEU A 493 7.55 19.89 -9.53
CA LEU A 493 7.35 20.22 -8.12
C LEU A 493 6.39 19.22 -7.47
N VAL A 494 6.74 18.69 -6.30
CA VAL A 494 5.95 17.66 -5.60
C VAL A 494 5.71 18.05 -4.16
N LEU A 495 4.49 17.79 -3.68
CA LEU A 495 4.06 17.92 -2.29
C LEU A 495 3.87 16.52 -1.69
N ARG A 496 4.85 15.98 -0.97
CA ARG A 496 4.70 14.63 -0.38
C ARG A 496 5.34 14.54 0.99
N GLY A 497 4.57 14.04 1.97
CA GLY A 497 5.07 13.78 3.32
C GLY A 497 5.41 15.04 4.12
N GLY A 498 4.67 16.13 3.88
CA GLY A 498 4.85 17.41 4.56
C GLY A 498 5.95 18.32 4.00
N GLY A 499 6.60 17.95 2.89
CA GLY A 499 7.64 18.73 2.23
C GLY A 499 7.33 19.05 0.77
N VAL A 500 7.83 20.20 0.31
CA VAL A 500 7.82 20.65 -1.09
C VAL A 500 9.18 20.35 -1.70
N LYS A 501 9.23 19.64 -2.82
CA LYS A 501 10.49 19.26 -3.48
C LYS A 501 10.44 19.44 -4.99
N ILE A 502 11.54 19.88 -5.58
CA ILE A 502 11.77 19.89 -7.03
C ILE A 502 12.39 18.53 -7.40
N MET A 503 11.81 17.85 -8.38
CA MET A 503 12.30 16.57 -8.90
C MET A 503 12.84 16.75 -10.32
N PRO A 504 14.16 16.94 -10.51
CA PRO A 504 14.77 16.91 -11.84
C PRO A 504 14.43 15.60 -12.53
N ARG A 505 14.21 15.63 -13.84
CA ARG A 505 13.79 14.44 -14.60
C ARG A 505 14.98 13.70 -15.19
N ASP A 506 16.04 14.44 -15.51
CA ASP A 506 17.33 13.94 -15.99
C ASP A 506 18.40 15.04 -15.83
N GLY A 507 19.62 14.77 -16.32
CA GLY A 507 20.72 15.73 -16.27
C GLY A 507 20.54 16.99 -17.11
N ALA A 508 19.61 17.03 -18.08
CA ALA A 508 19.34 18.24 -18.86
C ALA A 508 18.56 19.28 -18.07
N ASP A 509 17.85 18.86 -17.01
CA ASP A 509 17.19 19.77 -16.07
C ASP A 509 18.18 20.45 -15.10
N VAL A 510 19.47 20.09 -15.13
CA VAL A 510 20.48 20.61 -14.19
C VAL A 510 21.60 21.31 -14.94
N ALA A 511 21.54 22.64 -14.99
CA ALA A 511 22.59 23.45 -15.61
C ALA A 511 23.65 23.81 -14.57
N ALA A 512 24.86 23.26 -14.73
CA ALA A 512 25.98 23.50 -13.82
C ALA A 512 26.37 25.00 -13.74
N GLY A 513 26.58 25.51 -12.52
CA GLY A 513 27.09 26.86 -12.24
C GLY A 513 28.54 26.83 -11.76
N MET A 514 28.86 27.58 -10.70
CA MET A 514 30.19 27.54 -10.07
C MET A 514 30.35 26.29 -9.20
N PRO A 515 31.51 25.61 -9.23
CA PRO A 515 31.75 24.48 -8.34
C PRO A 515 31.83 24.94 -6.87
N GLY A 516 31.39 24.09 -5.95
CA GLY A 516 31.62 24.24 -4.51
C GLY A 516 32.99 23.72 -4.07
N LEU A 517 33.42 24.15 -2.88
CA LEU A 517 34.60 23.64 -2.18
C LEU A 517 34.24 22.29 -1.54
N SER A 518 34.81 21.20 -2.04
CA SER A 518 34.46 19.83 -1.60
C SER A 518 35.40 19.29 -0.53
N GLU A 519 36.67 19.69 -0.55
CA GLU A 519 37.67 19.23 0.42
C GLU A 519 38.74 20.31 0.63
N PHE A 520 39.19 20.43 1.88
CA PHE A 520 40.42 21.16 2.23
C PHE A 520 41.23 20.27 3.18
N GLY A 521 42.35 19.74 2.70
CA GLY A 521 43.05 18.67 3.42
C GLY A 521 44.40 18.31 2.82
N PRO A 522 45.22 17.54 3.56
CA PRO A 522 44.87 16.82 4.79
C PRO A 522 44.94 17.67 6.08
N SER A 523 44.24 17.22 7.13
CA SER A 523 44.26 17.80 8.48
C SER A 523 44.49 16.70 9.54
N PRO A 524 45.42 16.86 10.50
CA PRO A 524 46.38 17.95 10.60
C PRO A 524 47.49 17.85 9.54
N THR A 525 48.15 18.97 9.25
CA THR A 525 49.34 19.02 8.39
C THR A 525 50.41 19.93 8.99
N TYR A 526 51.63 19.90 8.45
CA TYR A 526 52.80 20.54 9.07
C TYR A 526 53.57 21.42 8.07
N ILE A 527 54.22 22.47 8.57
CA ILE A 527 55.15 23.30 7.78
C ILE A 527 56.35 23.70 8.65
N ARG A 528 57.55 23.82 8.07
CA ARG A 528 58.74 24.26 8.81
C ARG A 528 58.81 25.79 8.90
N ALA A 529 59.22 26.31 10.06
CA ALA A 529 59.50 27.72 10.23
C ALA A 529 60.72 28.18 9.41
N GLY A 530 60.66 29.41 8.88
CA GLY A 530 61.80 30.09 8.24
C GLY A 530 62.03 29.76 6.76
N GLY A 531 61.16 28.97 6.13
CA GLY A 531 61.17 28.71 4.68
C GLY A 531 60.37 29.74 3.88
N GLY A 532 60.46 29.67 2.54
CA GLY A 532 59.52 30.34 1.63
C GLY A 532 58.16 29.63 1.59
N ALA A 533 57.17 30.23 0.94
CA ALA A 533 55.87 29.60 0.76
C ALA A 533 56.00 28.31 -0.07
N GLY A 534 55.42 27.21 0.41
CA GLY A 534 55.52 25.91 -0.22
C GLY A 534 54.45 24.92 0.26
N PRO A 535 54.48 23.67 -0.24
CA PRO A 535 53.55 22.65 0.21
C PRO A 535 53.82 22.26 1.66
N THR A 536 52.77 21.88 2.37
CA THR A 536 52.88 21.27 3.70
C THR A 536 53.42 19.83 3.61
N ILE A 537 53.77 19.25 4.75
CA ILE A 537 54.35 17.91 4.88
C ILE A 537 53.51 17.05 5.83
N PRO A 538 53.53 15.70 5.69
CA PRO A 538 54.23 14.93 4.63
C PRO A 538 53.57 15.04 3.26
N THR A 539 52.29 15.41 3.22
CA THR A 539 51.51 15.60 2.00
C THR A 539 51.11 17.06 1.89
N ALA A 540 51.14 17.58 0.66
CA ALA A 540 50.73 18.94 0.39
C ALA A 540 49.26 19.16 0.76
N LEU A 541 48.99 20.29 1.42
CA LEU A 541 47.65 20.78 1.64
C LEU A 541 47.03 21.17 0.31
N MET A 542 45.88 20.58 0.01
CA MET A 542 45.14 20.76 -1.23
C MET A 542 43.79 21.41 -0.93
N VAL A 543 43.37 22.26 -1.85
CA VAL A 543 41.96 22.62 -2.02
C VAL A 543 41.42 21.79 -3.18
N THR A 544 40.28 21.14 -2.98
CA THR A 544 39.57 20.35 -3.99
C THR A 544 38.17 20.92 -4.19
N LEU A 545 37.79 21.09 -5.45
CA LEU A 545 36.45 21.50 -5.88
C LEU A 545 35.61 20.29 -6.28
N SER A 546 34.30 20.41 -6.06
CA SER A 546 33.26 19.42 -6.46
C SER A 546 33.39 18.94 -7.92
N ARG A 547 33.63 19.87 -8.85
CA ARG A 547 33.93 19.62 -10.26
C ARG A 547 35.08 20.49 -10.77
N ALA A 548 35.67 20.10 -11.89
CA ALA A 548 36.60 20.95 -12.60
C ALA A 548 35.85 22.21 -13.09
N PRO A 549 36.32 23.43 -12.78
CA PRO A 549 35.64 24.63 -13.20
C PRO A 549 35.90 24.89 -14.69
N ALA A 550 34.91 25.49 -15.37
CA ALA A 550 35.07 25.94 -16.76
C ALA A 550 36.05 27.12 -16.88
N THR A 551 36.19 27.92 -15.82
CA THR A 551 37.11 29.06 -15.72
C THR A 551 37.90 28.98 -14.42
N SER A 552 39.16 29.46 -14.40
CA SER A 552 39.98 29.44 -13.19
C SER A 552 39.24 30.06 -11.99
N THR A 553 39.20 29.36 -10.86
CA THR A 553 38.40 29.71 -9.67
C THR A 553 39.33 30.01 -8.51
N THR A 554 39.16 31.17 -7.88
CA THR A 554 39.97 31.60 -6.73
C THR A 554 39.29 31.26 -5.41
N VAL A 555 39.97 30.49 -4.57
CA VAL A 555 39.58 30.16 -3.20
C VAL A 555 40.34 31.07 -2.24
N THR A 556 39.61 31.72 -1.34
CA THR A 556 40.19 32.62 -0.34
C THR A 556 40.77 31.79 0.80
N VAL A 557 42.02 32.06 1.21
CA VAL A 557 42.68 31.32 2.29
C VAL A 557 43.10 32.28 3.38
N SER A 558 42.77 31.96 4.64
CA SER A 558 43.12 32.76 5.82
C SER A 558 43.65 31.90 6.95
N ALA A 559 44.42 32.48 7.86
CA ALA A 559 44.98 31.79 9.02
C ALA A 559 44.60 32.54 10.31
N SER A 560 44.30 31.80 11.38
CA SER A 560 43.88 32.39 12.67
C SER A 560 45.03 32.99 13.49
N GLY A 561 46.28 32.78 13.09
CA GLY A 561 47.46 33.24 13.82
C GLY A 561 48.62 33.66 12.93
N ALA A 562 49.38 34.66 13.37
CA ALA A 562 50.51 35.26 12.64
C ALA A 562 51.74 34.34 12.47
N GLY A 563 51.70 33.12 13.04
CA GLY A 563 52.74 32.10 12.82
C GLY A 563 52.74 31.52 11.40
N LEU A 564 51.69 31.77 10.61
CA LEU A 564 51.56 31.38 9.21
C LEU A 564 51.30 32.58 8.32
N ILE A 565 51.89 32.57 7.13
CA ILE A 565 51.48 33.41 6.00
C ILE A 565 50.85 32.50 4.96
N VAL A 566 49.65 32.86 4.53
CA VAL A 566 48.86 32.15 3.51
C VAL A 566 48.46 33.12 2.40
N SER A 567 48.14 32.58 1.23
CA SER A 567 47.65 33.35 0.08
C SER A 567 46.51 32.62 -0.59
N ASN A 568 45.65 33.38 -1.28
CA ASN A 568 44.55 32.80 -2.04
C ASN A 568 45.06 31.81 -3.08
N VAL A 569 44.29 30.75 -3.30
CA VAL A 569 44.64 29.66 -4.22
C VAL A 569 43.77 29.77 -5.45
N THR A 570 44.38 29.68 -6.64
CA THR A 570 43.63 29.60 -7.90
C THR A 570 43.63 28.15 -8.38
N VAL A 571 42.44 27.56 -8.50
CA VAL A 571 42.24 26.27 -9.16
C VAL A 571 42.05 26.53 -10.65
N PRO A 572 42.97 26.06 -11.53
CA PRO A 572 42.87 26.33 -12.97
C PRO A 572 41.63 25.72 -13.61
N ALA A 573 41.17 26.31 -14.71
CA ALA A 573 40.14 25.71 -15.56
C ALA A 573 40.50 24.27 -15.95
N GLY A 574 39.54 23.34 -15.84
CA GLY A 574 39.74 21.93 -16.14
C GLY A 574 40.41 21.10 -15.03
N MET A 575 40.90 21.71 -13.95
CA MET A 575 41.52 21.02 -12.81
C MET A 575 40.59 21.00 -11.61
N LYS A 576 40.49 19.87 -10.90
CA LYS A 576 39.67 19.76 -9.68
C LYS A 576 40.34 20.30 -8.43
N SER A 577 41.67 20.38 -8.39
CA SER A 577 42.40 20.72 -7.17
C SER A 577 43.64 21.56 -7.43
N ALA A 578 44.07 22.28 -6.39
CA ALA A 578 45.31 23.05 -6.39
C ALA A 578 45.99 22.99 -5.01
N VAL A 579 47.32 23.04 -5.02
CA VAL A 579 48.14 23.08 -3.81
C VAL A 579 47.98 24.45 -3.13
N VAL A 580 47.85 24.45 -1.81
CA VAL A 580 47.83 25.66 -0.98
C VAL A 580 49.24 25.99 -0.51
N PRO A 581 49.87 27.06 -1.01
CA PRO A 581 51.19 27.45 -0.55
C PRO A 581 51.09 28.09 0.83
N ILE A 582 51.85 27.54 1.78
CA ILE A 582 51.93 28.03 3.16
C ILE A 582 53.36 28.37 3.50
N GLN A 583 53.56 29.50 4.18
CA GLN A 583 54.85 29.88 4.76
C GLN A 583 54.77 29.85 6.30
N GLY A 584 55.64 29.04 6.92
CA GLY A 584 55.83 29.02 8.37
C GLY A 584 56.74 30.16 8.85
N VAL A 585 56.25 31.02 9.74
CA VAL A 585 56.99 32.16 10.28
C VAL A 585 57.62 31.80 11.63
N THR A 586 56.78 31.48 12.63
CA THR A 586 57.21 31.23 14.01
C THR A 586 56.80 29.83 14.43
N PRO A 587 57.72 28.99 14.96
CA PRO A 587 57.36 27.68 15.50
C PRO A 587 56.26 27.78 16.55
N SER A 588 55.31 26.84 16.52
CA SER A 588 54.20 26.78 17.45
C SER A 588 53.96 25.36 17.94
N ALA A 589 53.77 25.21 19.26
CA ALA A 589 53.36 23.95 19.86
C ALA A 589 51.89 23.63 19.57
N THR A 590 51.05 24.66 19.44
CA THR A 590 49.63 24.53 19.09
C THR A 590 49.43 24.70 17.58
N PRO A 591 48.63 23.84 16.93
CA PRO A 591 48.24 24.03 15.53
C PRO A 591 47.51 25.36 15.33
N ILE A 592 47.75 26.00 14.19
CA ILE A 592 47.05 27.19 13.73
C ILE A 592 45.96 26.75 12.76
N THR A 593 44.74 27.26 12.95
CA THR A 593 43.63 27.00 12.03
C THR A 593 43.85 27.77 10.74
N VAL A 594 43.83 27.06 9.62
CA VAL A 594 43.76 27.66 8.29
C VAL A 594 42.37 27.39 7.75
N SER A 595 41.75 28.42 7.17
CA SER A 595 40.41 28.36 6.59
C SER A 595 40.49 28.59 5.08
N ALA A 596 39.85 27.74 4.30
CA ALA A 596 39.62 27.94 2.88
C ALA A 596 38.14 28.27 2.65
N THR A 597 37.86 29.38 1.96
CA THR A 597 36.51 29.89 1.73
C THR A 597 36.25 30.06 0.24
N LEU A 598 35.14 29.50 -0.25
CA LEU A 598 34.62 29.69 -1.60
C LEU A 598 33.12 29.99 -1.52
N GLY A 599 32.72 31.17 -2.00
CA GLY A 599 31.34 31.64 -1.81
C GLY A 599 31.02 31.83 -0.33
N SER A 600 29.95 31.20 0.14
CA SER A 600 29.56 31.18 1.56
C SER A 600 30.12 30.00 2.35
N HIS A 601 30.76 29.02 1.69
CA HIS A 601 31.25 27.80 2.34
C HIS A 601 32.69 27.96 2.81
N THR A 602 33.01 27.46 4.01
CA THR A 602 34.35 27.51 4.60
C THR A 602 34.72 26.16 5.19
N GLU A 603 35.87 25.62 4.77
CA GLU A 603 36.50 24.45 5.35
C GLU A 603 37.71 24.84 6.18
N GLN A 604 38.03 24.06 7.21
CA GLN A 604 39.14 24.36 8.13
C GLN A 604 40.06 23.17 8.34
N VAL A 605 41.36 23.45 8.39
CA VAL A 605 42.39 22.48 8.73
C VAL A 605 43.30 22.99 9.83
N SER A 606 43.93 22.06 10.53
CA SER A 606 44.95 22.37 11.54
C SER A 606 46.35 22.28 10.92
N VAL A 607 47.08 23.39 10.88
CA VAL A 607 48.46 23.46 10.40
C VAL A 607 49.40 23.77 11.55
N ARG A 608 50.34 22.86 11.86
CA ARG A 608 51.35 23.11 12.90
C ARG A 608 52.68 23.54 12.31
N VAL A 609 53.20 24.66 12.81
CA VAL A 609 54.53 25.16 12.43
C VAL A 609 55.58 24.50 13.31
N ILE A 610 56.40 23.64 12.71
CA ILE A 610 57.47 22.94 13.42
C ILE A 610 58.80 23.70 13.30
N GLY A 611 59.64 23.57 14.33
CA GLY A 611 60.97 24.18 14.34
C GLY A 611 61.89 23.59 13.26
N ALA A 612 62.85 24.38 12.79
CA ALA A 612 63.85 23.93 11.80
C ALA A 612 64.65 22.70 12.30
N SER A 613 64.84 22.58 13.61
CA SER A 613 65.55 21.50 14.30
C SER A 613 64.63 20.52 15.04
N GLU A 614 63.30 20.61 14.87
CA GLU A 614 62.37 19.69 15.51
C GLU A 614 62.42 18.33 14.80
N SER A 615 62.94 17.32 15.50
CA SER A 615 63.00 15.94 15.01
C SER A 615 61.60 15.35 14.85
N PRO A 616 61.31 14.62 13.76
CA PRO A 616 60.05 13.90 13.60
C PRO A 616 59.79 12.99 14.81
N LYS A 617 58.58 13.06 15.37
CA LYS A 617 58.10 12.11 16.37
C LYS A 617 57.00 11.28 15.72
N VAL A 618 56.94 10.00 16.06
CA VAL A 618 55.85 9.11 15.62
C VAL A 618 54.55 9.68 16.17
N ALA A 619 53.66 10.14 15.27
CA ALA A 619 52.37 10.71 15.63
C ALA A 619 51.27 9.63 15.68
N ALA A 620 51.30 8.66 14.76
CA ALA A 620 50.40 7.50 14.74
C ALA A 620 51.03 6.34 13.93
N ILE A 621 50.62 5.11 14.22
CA ILE A 621 50.87 3.91 13.42
C ILE A 621 49.50 3.33 13.04
N THR A 622 49.27 3.05 11.76
CA THR A 622 48.00 2.49 11.28
C THR A 622 48.27 1.33 10.32
N PRO A 623 47.77 0.11 10.60
CA PRO A 623 46.99 -0.27 11.78
C PRO A 623 47.84 -0.27 13.05
N ALA A 624 47.24 0.03 14.21
CA ALA A 624 47.96 0.07 15.49
C ALA A 624 48.60 -1.28 15.86
N ASN A 625 48.05 -2.38 15.33
CA ASN A 625 48.54 -3.75 15.50
C ASN A 625 48.68 -4.41 14.12
N ALA A 626 49.76 -5.15 13.89
CA ALA A 626 49.91 -6.06 12.76
C ALA A 626 50.26 -7.45 13.28
N THR A 627 49.46 -8.46 12.92
CA THR A 627 49.76 -9.85 13.25
C THR A 627 50.73 -10.40 12.20
N VAL A 628 51.99 -10.63 12.60
CA VAL A 628 52.99 -11.29 11.74
C VAL A 628 52.92 -12.79 11.98
N PRO A 629 52.66 -13.63 10.96
CA PRO A 629 52.70 -15.08 11.09
C PRO A 629 54.10 -15.59 11.46
N ALA A 630 54.18 -16.72 12.16
CA ALA A 630 55.47 -17.31 12.54
C ALA A 630 56.32 -17.65 11.29
N GLY A 631 57.47 -16.98 11.14
CA GLY A 631 58.42 -17.17 10.03
C GLY A 631 58.58 -15.99 9.07
N GLY A 632 57.85 -14.88 9.29
CA GLY A 632 57.95 -13.63 8.53
C GLY A 632 58.88 -12.59 9.13
#